data_AF-A0A3L7XTI0-F1
#
_entry.id   AF-A0A3L7XTI0-F1
#
_cell.length_a   1.000
_cell.length_b   1.000
_cell.length_c   1.000
_cell.angle_alpha   90.00
_cell.angle_beta   90.00
_cell.angle_gamma   90.00
#
_symmetry.space_group_name_H-M   'P 1'
#
loop_
_entity.id
_entity.type
_entity.pdbx_description
1 polymer ?
#
loop_
_entity_poly.entity_id
_entity_poly.type
_entity_poly.pdbx_seq_one_letter_code
_entity_poly.pdbx_strand_id
1 'polypeptide(L)'
;RGAAHWEQIDGALVRFLVCGPLHWLGLADLAGAEANAPASEFRLTPHFFSLISAAEFSVLENPQRLALQAAGTITVPVSAPRADRYQAARLADWLLPLQPESYSYQLTTASLRRAQLQGIDVRQALAFLQRASGAALPPAVQRALQRFAQHRSEVRLQPTVVLRVSSEALLQQLQQHPHVGSFLGERLGPLTVMVPERSWEKLRAALLDYGLLLDCELVETDAAPDD
;
A
#
# COMPACT_ATOMS: atom_id res chain seq x y z
N ARG A 1 -16.06 9.77 50.55
CA ARG A 1 -15.28 10.94 50.05
C ARG A 1 -14.14 11.19 51.02
N GLY A 2 -12.91 11.35 50.53
CA GLY A 2 -11.69 11.31 51.34
C GLY A 2 -10.78 10.14 50.96
N ALA A 3 -9.57 10.09 51.54
CA ALA A 3 -8.46 9.18 51.21
C ALA A 3 -8.84 7.68 51.08
N ALA A 4 -9.96 7.26 51.68
CA ALA A 4 -10.49 5.90 51.57
C ALA A 4 -10.89 5.45 50.15
N HIS A 5 -11.09 6.38 49.19
CA HIS A 5 -11.39 6.06 47.78
C HIS A 5 -10.24 6.41 46.83
N TRP A 6 -9.04 6.64 47.35
CA TRP A 6 -7.88 7.04 46.56
C TRP A 6 -7.65 6.11 45.37
N GLU A 7 -7.57 4.79 45.60
CA GLU A 7 -7.35 3.79 44.55
C GLU A 7 -8.40 3.84 43.42
N GLN A 8 -9.65 4.12 43.76
CA GLN A 8 -10.77 4.12 42.81
C GLN A 8 -10.89 5.41 42.00
N ILE A 9 -10.25 6.50 42.45
CA ILE A 9 -10.39 7.83 41.86
C ILE A 9 -9.01 8.35 41.41
N ASP A 10 -8.19 8.82 42.35
CA ASP A 10 -6.88 9.41 42.05
C ASP A 10 -5.87 8.37 41.57
N GLY A 11 -5.83 7.19 42.20
CA GLY A 11 -4.99 6.06 41.78
C GLY A 11 -5.37 5.56 40.38
N ALA A 12 -6.67 5.46 40.09
CA ALA A 12 -7.17 5.13 38.77
C ALA A 12 -6.79 6.18 37.72
N LEU A 13 -6.87 7.47 38.07
CA LEU A 13 -6.45 8.57 37.20
C LEU A 13 -4.94 8.53 36.93
N VAL A 14 -4.11 8.37 37.96
CA VAL A 14 -2.65 8.27 37.81
C VAL A 14 -2.28 7.07 36.93
N ARG A 15 -2.91 5.90 37.17
CA ARG A 15 -2.70 4.71 36.36
C ARG A 15 -3.10 4.94 34.91
N PHE A 16 -4.23 5.60 34.66
CA PHE A 16 -4.66 5.97 33.31
C PHE A 16 -3.64 6.90 32.63
N LEU A 17 -3.15 7.92 33.33
CA LEU A 17 -2.16 8.86 32.78
C LEU A 17 -0.84 8.17 32.43
N VAL A 18 -0.32 7.34 33.33
CA VAL A 18 0.94 6.61 33.16
C VAL A 18 0.83 5.56 32.06
N CYS A 19 -0.19 4.68 32.12
CA CYS A 19 -0.34 3.56 31.19
C CYS A 19 -0.90 3.96 29.82
N GLY A 20 -1.48 5.16 29.70
CA GLY A 20 -2.02 5.69 28.45
C GLY A 20 -1.19 6.86 27.92
N PRO A 21 -1.63 8.12 28.10
CA PRO A 21 -1.01 9.28 27.46
C PRO A 21 0.51 9.41 27.66
N LEU A 22 1.02 9.21 28.88
CA LEU A 22 2.46 9.32 29.13
C LEU A 22 3.23 8.21 28.42
N HIS A 23 2.72 6.99 28.41
CA HIS A 23 3.34 5.89 27.70
C HIS A 23 3.31 6.07 26.18
N TRP A 24 2.15 6.40 25.60
CA TRP A 24 1.98 6.58 24.16
C TRP A 24 2.88 7.69 23.59
N LEU A 25 3.18 8.70 24.41
CA LEU A 25 4.06 9.81 24.05
C LEU A 25 5.54 9.54 24.35
N GLY A 26 5.89 8.35 24.86
CA GLY A 26 7.27 7.99 25.22
C GLY A 26 7.81 8.71 26.46
N LEU A 27 6.92 9.25 27.31
CA LEU A 27 7.25 9.90 28.58
C LEU A 27 7.35 8.89 29.73
N ALA A 28 6.73 7.71 29.58
CA ALA A 28 6.85 6.60 30.51
C ALA A 28 7.05 5.28 29.76
N ASP A 29 7.98 4.44 30.23
CA ASP A 29 8.06 3.04 29.81
C ASP A 29 7.31 2.19 30.83
N LEU A 30 6.60 1.18 30.33
CA LEU A 30 5.83 0.24 31.13
C LEU A 30 6.50 -1.13 31.13
N ALA A 31 6.41 -1.83 32.25
CA ALA A 31 6.83 -3.22 32.37
C ALA A 31 5.77 -4.04 33.11
N GLY A 32 5.69 -5.32 32.79
CA GLY A 32 4.77 -6.28 33.40
C GLY A 32 5.35 -7.70 33.33
N ALA A 33 4.76 -8.60 34.10
CA ALA A 33 5.22 -10.00 34.17
C ALA A 33 5.11 -10.74 32.83
N GLU A 34 4.15 -10.35 31.99
CA GLU A 34 3.88 -10.95 30.68
C GLU A 34 3.56 -9.86 29.64
N ALA A 35 3.77 -10.14 28.35
CA ALA A 35 3.66 -9.17 27.25
C ALA A 35 2.27 -8.52 27.09
N ASN A 36 1.22 -9.09 27.68
CA ASN A 36 -0.15 -8.58 27.63
C ASN A 36 -0.80 -8.41 29.02
N ALA A 37 -0.02 -8.55 30.09
CA ALA A 37 -0.51 -8.31 31.44
C ALA A 37 -0.61 -6.80 31.72
N PRO A 38 -1.49 -6.36 32.62
CA PRO A 38 -1.49 -4.97 33.08
C PRO A 38 -0.11 -4.60 33.64
N ALA A 39 0.39 -3.43 33.27
CA ALA A 39 1.69 -2.94 33.72
C ALA A 39 1.73 -2.88 35.27
N SER A 40 2.72 -3.56 35.85
CA SER A 40 2.99 -3.55 37.30
C SER A 40 4.01 -2.49 37.66
N GLU A 41 4.86 -2.12 36.71
CA GLU A 41 5.99 -1.23 36.90
C GLU A 41 6.04 -0.19 35.79
N PHE A 42 6.57 0.99 36.12
CA PHE A 42 6.84 2.03 35.13
C PHE A 42 8.12 2.79 35.48
N ARG A 43 8.75 3.37 34.47
CA ARG A 43 9.80 4.38 34.65
C ARG A 43 9.47 5.61 33.83
N LEU A 44 9.73 6.78 34.41
CA LEU A 44 9.68 8.04 33.67
C LEU A 44 10.93 8.15 32.80
N THR A 45 10.75 8.49 31.54
CA THR A 45 11.87 8.61 30.60
C THR A 45 12.52 9.99 30.74
N PRO A 46 13.76 10.19 30.23
CA PRO A 46 14.38 11.51 30.18
C PRO A 46 13.47 12.57 29.52
N HIS A 47 12.65 12.16 28.56
CA HIS A 47 11.66 13.01 27.89
C HIS A 47 10.62 13.60 28.86
N PHE A 48 10.15 12.85 29.85
CA PHE A 48 9.28 13.38 30.89
C PHE A 48 9.95 14.51 31.67
N PHE A 49 11.20 14.28 32.09
CA PHE A 49 11.95 15.28 32.85
C PHE A 49 12.27 16.53 32.02
N SER A 50 12.58 16.39 30.73
CA SER A 50 12.73 17.52 29.81
C SER A 50 11.42 18.31 29.66
N LEU A 51 10.27 17.63 29.56
CA LEU A 51 8.97 18.28 29.43
C LEU A 51 8.64 19.16 30.64
N ILE A 52 8.79 18.60 31.85
CA ILE A 52 8.43 19.32 33.09
C ILE A 52 9.42 20.44 33.43
N SER A 53 10.66 20.34 32.97
CA SER A 53 11.70 21.36 33.17
C SER A 53 11.72 22.41 32.06
N ALA A 54 10.82 22.31 31.07
CA ALA A 54 10.83 23.12 29.86
C ALA A 54 12.21 23.13 29.15
N ALA A 55 12.97 22.04 29.29
CA ALA A 55 14.25 21.88 28.62
C ALA A 55 14.04 21.41 27.17
N GLU A 56 15.02 21.69 26.30
CA GLU A 56 14.97 21.24 24.92
C GLU A 56 14.89 19.71 24.83
N PHE A 57 13.99 19.24 23.97
CA PHE A 57 13.87 17.83 23.62
C PHE A 57 14.88 17.49 22.53
N SER A 58 15.74 16.51 22.78
CA SER A 58 16.55 15.88 21.73
C SER A 58 16.26 14.39 21.70
N VAL A 59 15.63 13.94 20.62
CA VAL A 59 15.56 12.52 20.28
C VAL A 59 16.75 12.24 19.39
N LEU A 60 17.67 11.38 19.83
CA LEU A 60 18.76 10.91 18.99
C LEU A 60 18.16 10.10 17.84
N GLU A 61 17.96 10.75 16.70
CA GLU A 61 17.61 10.06 15.46
C GLU A 61 18.90 9.41 14.93
N ASN A 62 18.87 8.11 14.68
CA ASN A 62 19.81 7.46 13.75
C ASN A 62 19.06 7.17 12.46
N PRO A 63 18.76 8.20 11.65
CA PRO A 63 17.87 8.05 10.52
C PRO A 63 18.54 7.22 9.44
N GLN A 64 18.03 6.02 9.23
CA GLN A 64 18.39 5.26 8.04
C GLN A 64 17.74 5.89 6.81
N ARG A 65 18.47 5.87 5.70
CA ARG A 65 17.98 6.40 4.42
C ARG A 65 17.05 5.40 3.76
N LEU A 66 16.17 5.91 2.89
CA LEU A 66 15.39 5.02 2.03
C LEU A 66 16.28 4.41 0.94
N ALA A 67 15.91 3.23 0.46
CA ALA A 67 16.53 2.61 -0.70
C ALA A 67 15.56 2.67 -1.88
N LEU A 68 16.06 3.05 -3.05
CA LEU A 68 15.30 3.05 -4.30
C LEU A 68 15.92 2.04 -5.26
N GLN A 69 15.15 1.03 -5.62
CA GLN A 69 15.55 0.00 -6.57
C GLN A 69 15.27 0.41 -8.01
N ALA A 70 15.97 -0.20 -8.97
CA ALA A 70 15.81 0.11 -10.40
C ALA A 70 14.39 -0.19 -10.93
N ALA A 71 13.67 -1.12 -10.31
CA ALA A 71 12.27 -1.45 -10.62
C ALA A 71 11.25 -0.40 -10.11
N GLY A 72 11.70 0.69 -9.47
CA GLY A 72 10.82 1.71 -8.91
C GLY A 72 10.25 1.37 -7.53
N THR A 73 10.76 0.32 -6.89
CA THR A 73 10.43 -0.04 -5.51
C THR A 73 11.20 0.85 -4.54
N ILE A 74 10.49 1.47 -3.61
CA ILE A 74 11.03 2.28 -2.52
C ILE A 74 10.93 1.45 -1.23
N THR A 75 12.06 1.20 -0.58
CA THR A 75 12.11 0.59 0.74
C THR A 75 12.48 1.65 1.76
N VAL A 76 11.64 1.85 2.76
CA VAL A 76 11.83 2.88 3.79
C VAL A 76 11.93 2.21 5.16
N PRO A 77 13.11 2.23 5.82
CA PRO A 77 13.24 1.69 7.17
C PRO A 77 12.32 2.39 8.17
N VAL A 78 11.88 1.69 9.22
CA VAL A 78 11.08 2.31 10.30
C VAL A 78 11.82 3.45 11.01
N SER A 79 13.16 3.38 11.04
CA SER A 79 14.07 4.39 11.61
C SER A 79 14.28 5.60 10.70
N ALA A 80 13.80 5.57 9.44
CA ALA A 80 13.95 6.71 8.53
C ALA A 80 13.17 7.95 9.04
N PRO A 81 13.60 9.18 8.64
CA PRO A 81 12.93 10.40 9.05
C PRO A 81 11.44 10.33 8.77
N ARG A 82 10.61 10.70 9.75
CA ARG A 82 9.14 10.57 9.64
C ARG A 82 8.59 11.32 8.42
N ALA A 83 9.17 12.47 8.12
CA ALA A 83 8.85 13.26 6.93
C ALA A 83 9.13 12.48 5.63
N ASP A 84 10.21 11.71 5.56
CA ASP A 84 10.57 10.92 4.38
C ASP A 84 9.64 9.72 4.21
N ARG A 85 9.27 9.05 5.31
CA ARG A 85 8.25 8.00 5.30
C ARG A 85 6.92 8.52 4.76
N TYR A 86 6.50 9.70 5.24
CA TYR A 86 5.26 10.35 4.78
C TYR A 86 5.33 10.73 3.29
N GLN A 87 6.44 11.32 2.84
CA GLN A 87 6.60 11.71 1.44
C GLN A 87 6.64 10.49 0.51
N ALA A 88 7.29 9.39 0.91
CA ALA A 88 7.28 8.13 0.16
C ALA A 88 5.86 7.58 -0.01
N ALA A 89 5.07 7.54 1.07
CA ALA A 89 3.69 7.05 1.06
C ALA A 89 2.76 7.89 0.17
N ARG A 90 3.02 9.20 0.01
CA ARG A 90 2.24 10.05 -0.92
C ARG A 90 2.61 9.84 -2.38
N LEU A 91 3.88 9.52 -2.64
CA LEU A 91 4.41 9.41 -3.99
C LEU A 91 4.14 8.04 -4.64
N ALA A 92 4.06 6.98 -3.83
CA ALA A 92 4.04 5.59 -4.28
C ALA A 92 2.86 4.81 -3.69
N ASP A 93 2.54 3.67 -4.29
CA ASP A 93 1.52 2.74 -3.77
C ASP A 93 2.13 1.83 -2.71
N TRP A 94 1.40 1.57 -1.63
CA TRP A 94 1.86 0.68 -0.56
C TRP A 94 1.92 -0.77 -1.04
N LEU A 95 2.99 -1.47 -0.68
CA LEU A 95 3.18 -2.89 -0.90
C LEU A 95 3.30 -3.59 0.45
N LEU A 96 2.91 -4.88 0.48
CA LEU A 96 3.21 -5.72 1.63
C LEU A 96 4.74 -5.71 1.85
N PRO A 97 5.21 -5.39 3.07
CA PRO A 97 6.64 -5.29 3.31
C PRO A 97 7.30 -6.66 3.22
N LEU A 98 8.47 -6.69 2.57
CA LEU A 98 9.29 -7.91 2.45
C LEU A 98 10.13 -8.15 3.71
N GLN A 99 10.30 -7.12 4.55
CA GLN A 99 11.11 -7.16 5.75
C GLN A 99 10.30 -6.59 6.94
N PRO A 100 10.40 -7.17 8.14
CA PRO A 100 9.57 -6.80 9.29
C PRO A 100 9.81 -5.38 9.83
N GLU A 101 10.91 -4.71 9.46
CA GLU A 101 11.26 -3.36 9.93
C GLU A 101 11.36 -2.31 8.81
N SER A 102 10.66 -2.54 7.69
CA SER A 102 10.60 -1.57 6.61
C SER A 102 9.22 -1.46 5.99
N TYR A 103 8.98 -0.33 5.35
CA TYR A 103 7.84 -0.09 4.49
C TYR A 103 8.28 -0.27 3.04
N SER A 104 7.49 -1.00 2.25
CA SER A 104 7.70 -1.13 0.80
C SER A 104 6.65 -0.33 0.05
N TYR A 105 7.09 0.39 -0.99
CA TYR A 105 6.21 1.12 -1.89
C TYR A 105 6.61 0.93 -3.35
N GLN A 106 5.65 0.99 -4.26
CA GLN A 106 5.85 0.90 -5.70
C GLN A 106 5.52 2.21 -6.39
N LEU A 107 6.44 2.73 -7.19
CA LEU A 107 6.15 3.80 -8.13
C LEU A 107 5.30 3.27 -9.29
N THR A 108 4.14 3.86 -9.50
CA THR A 108 3.24 3.55 -10.62
C THR A 108 2.77 4.84 -11.30
N THR A 109 2.27 4.74 -12.54
CA THR A 109 1.67 5.92 -13.21
C THR A 109 0.44 6.43 -12.45
N ALA A 110 -0.29 5.55 -11.76
CA ALA A 110 -1.41 5.90 -10.92
C ALA A 110 -0.97 6.65 -9.65
N SER A 111 0.06 6.16 -8.95
CA SER A 111 0.61 6.80 -7.75
C SER A 111 1.17 8.20 -8.07
N LEU A 112 1.89 8.34 -9.19
CA LEU A 112 2.43 9.63 -9.62
C LEU A 112 1.34 10.62 -10.02
N ARG A 113 0.26 10.15 -10.67
CA ARG A 113 -0.90 11.00 -10.95
C ARG A 113 -1.57 11.47 -9.65
N ARG A 114 -1.73 10.57 -8.68
CA ARG A 114 -2.24 10.90 -7.35
C ARG A 114 -1.35 11.94 -6.66
N ALA A 115 -0.03 11.78 -6.74
CA ALA A 115 0.94 12.73 -6.18
C ALA A 115 0.83 14.12 -6.83
N GLN A 116 0.65 14.20 -8.15
CA GLN A 116 0.45 15.47 -8.86
C GLN A 116 -0.83 16.20 -8.43
N LEU A 117 -1.96 15.48 -8.29
CA LEU A 117 -3.22 16.05 -7.78
C LEU A 117 -3.07 16.60 -6.35
N GLN A 118 -2.11 16.05 -5.63
CA GLN A 118 -1.73 16.39 -4.27
C GLN A 118 -0.68 17.52 -4.18
N GLY A 119 -0.33 18.14 -5.31
CA GLY A 119 0.63 19.24 -5.40
C GLY A 119 2.10 18.81 -5.43
N ILE A 120 2.39 17.51 -5.59
CA ILE A 120 3.75 16.98 -5.70
C ILE A 120 4.10 16.82 -7.17
N ASP A 121 4.90 17.74 -7.70
CA ASP A 121 5.37 17.64 -9.08
C ASP A 121 6.53 16.63 -9.23
N VAL A 122 6.89 16.32 -10.47
CA VAL A 122 7.94 15.35 -10.79
C VAL A 122 9.33 15.83 -10.36
N ARG A 123 9.60 17.15 -10.39
CA ARG A 123 10.89 17.72 -9.97
C ARG A 123 11.05 17.59 -8.46
N GLN A 124 10.00 17.86 -7.71
CA GLN A 124 9.93 17.66 -6.26
C GLN A 124 10.08 16.19 -5.90
N ALA A 125 9.43 15.28 -6.64
CA ALA A 125 9.59 13.84 -6.45
C ALA A 125 11.04 13.38 -6.67
N LEU A 126 11.70 13.84 -7.74
CA LEU A 126 13.11 13.54 -8.00
C LEU A 126 14.03 14.09 -6.90
N ALA A 127 13.84 15.35 -6.51
CA ALA A 127 14.62 15.99 -5.45
C ALA A 127 14.44 15.27 -4.10
N PHE A 128 13.20 14.89 -3.77
CA PHE A 128 12.88 14.09 -2.59
C PHE A 128 13.62 12.75 -2.60
N LEU A 129 13.44 11.96 -3.66
CA LEU A 129 14.03 10.62 -3.75
C LEU A 129 15.56 10.68 -3.66
N GLN A 130 16.19 11.69 -4.28
CA GLN A 130 17.64 11.85 -4.26
C GLN A 130 18.16 12.27 -2.88
N ARG A 131 17.48 13.22 -2.22
CA ARG A 131 17.80 13.65 -0.86
C ARG A 131 17.65 12.49 0.13
N ALA A 132 16.51 11.82 0.09
CA ALA A 132 16.13 10.81 1.07
C ALA A 132 16.92 9.50 0.90
N SER A 133 17.33 9.15 -0.33
CA SER A 133 18.22 8.00 -0.56
C SER A 133 19.68 8.27 -0.23
N GLY A 134 20.12 9.53 -0.38
CA GLY A 134 21.54 9.90 -0.22
C GLY A 134 22.46 9.37 -1.32
N ALA A 135 21.89 8.83 -2.41
CA ALA A 135 22.62 8.26 -3.53
C ALA A 135 22.05 8.78 -4.85
N ALA A 136 22.83 8.62 -5.92
CA ALA A 136 22.32 8.85 -7.26
C ALA A 136 21.14 7.91 -7.54
N LEU A 137 20.06 8.46 -8.10
CA LEU A 137 18.88 7.66 -8.43
C LEU A 137 19.20 6.70 -9.59
N PRO A 138 18.61 5.49 -9.60
CA PRO A 138 18.73 4.59 -10.74
C PRO A 138 18.32 5.29 -12.05
N PRO A 139 19.14 5.23 -13.12
CA PRO A 139 18.84 5.91 -14.39
C PRO A 139 17.51 5.49 -15.01
N ALA A 140 17.05 4.26 -14.75
CA ALA A 140 15.73 3.79 -15.17
C ALA A 140 14.59 4.59 -14.53
N VAL A 141 14.67 4.83 -13.21
CA VAL A 141 13.65 5.59 -12.47
C VAL A 141 13.66 7.06 -12.87
N GLN A 142 14.85 7.66 -13.04
CA GLN A 142 14.95 9.04 -13.53
C GLN A 142 14.26 9.23 -14.89
N ARG A 143 14.57 8.34 -15.85
CA ARG A 143 13.95 8.36 -17.18
C ARG A 143 12.44 8.13 -17.12
N ALA A 144 11.97 7.19 -16.29
CA ALA A 144 10.55 6.92 -16.13
C ALA A 144 9.79 8.13 -15.58
N LEU A 145 10.31 8.80 -14.55
CA LEU A 145 9.72 10.02 -13.98
C LEU A 145 9.71 11.17 -15.00
N GLN A 146 10.79 11.37 -15.74
CA GLN A 146 10.87 12.38 -16.80
C GLN A 146 9.88 12.12 -17.95
N ARG A 147 9.77 10.86 -18.42
CA ARG A 147 8.78 10.48 -19.43
C ARG A 147 7.36 10.68 -18.93
N PHE A 148 7.07 10.32 -17.68
CA PHE A 148 5.77 10.55 -17.07
C PHE A 148 5.40 12.05 -17.06
N ALA A 149 6.37 12.94 -16.79
CA ALA A 149 6.14 14.38 -16.85
C ALA A 149 5.72 14.88 -18.25
N GLN A 150 6.24 14.26 -19.31
CA GLN A 150 6.01 14.66 -20.70
C GLN A 150 4.78 13.98 -21.33
N HIS A 151 4.65 12.67 -21.13
CA HIS A 151 3.70 11.81 -21.86
C HIS A 151 2.64 11.15 -20.95
N ARG A 152 2.70 11.38 -19.63
CA ARG A 152 1.85 10.73 -18.62
C ARG A 152 1.91 9.20 -18.70
N SER A 153 0.78 8.55 -19.04
CA SER A 153 0.66 7.08 -19.02
C SER A 153 0.72 6.54 -20.45
N GLU A 154 1.89 6.05 -20.85
CA GLU A 154 2.12 5.48 -22.19
C GLU A 154 1.82 3.98 -22.26
N VAL A 155 1.90 3.27 -21.13
CA VAL A 155 1.72 1.82 -21.04
C VAL A 155 0.71 1.49 -19.96
N ARG A 156 -0.19 0.54 -20.24
CA ARG A 156 -1.20 0.04 -19.30
C ARG A 156 -1.26 -1.47 -19.36
N LEU A 157 -1.18 -2.11 -18.19
CA LEU A 157 -1.46 -3.53 -18.00
C LEU A 157 -2.78 -3.66 -17.24
N GLN A 158 -3.62 -4.61 -17.64
CA GLN A 158 -4.87 -4.93 -16.95
C GLN A 158 -5.13 -6.44 -17.05
N PRO A 159 -5.60 -7.11 -15.99
CA PRO A 159 -6.02 -8.49 -16.07
C PRO A 159 -7.27 -8.60 -16.94
N THR A 160 -7.28 -9.56 -17.86
CA THR A 160 -8.42 -9.85 -18.72
C THR A 160 -8.41 -11.33 -19.09
N VAL A 161 -9.60 -11.90 -19.23
CA VAL A 161 -9.77 -13.20 -19.88
C VAL A 161 -9.89 -12.94 -21.39
N VAL A 162 -9.40 -13.87 -22.21
CA VAL A 162 -9.54 -13.79 -23.66
C VAL A 162 -10.45 -14.94 -24.11
N LEU A 163 -11.57 -14.60 -24.73
CA LEU A 163 -12.44 -15.57 -25.38
C LEU A 163 -11.99 -15.77 -26.82
N ARG A 164 -11.70 -17.02 -27.18
CA ARG A 164 -11.41 -17.45 -28.55
C ARG A 164 -12.61 -18.19 -29.12
N VAL A 165 -13.03 -17.84 -30.33
CA VAL A 165 -14.11 -18.53 -31.05
C VAL A 165 -13.60 -19.23 -32.30
N SER A 166 -14.38 -20.17 -32.81
CA SER A 166 -14.03 -20.98 -33.98
C SER A 166 -14.18 -20.24 -35.32
N SER A 167 -15.00 -19.19 -35.39
CA SER A 167 -15.22 -18.41 -36.62
C SER A 167 -15.56 -16.95 -36.34
N GLU A 168 -15.26 -16.07 -37.30
CA GLU A 168 -15.56 -14.65 -37.19
C GLU A 168 -17.08 -14.37 -37.20
N ALA A 169 -17.85 -15.14 -37.98
CA ALA A 169 -19.30 -15.02 -38.02
C ALA A 169 -19.93 -15.29 -36.65
N LEU A 170 -19.43 -16.32 -35.93
CA LEU A 170 -19.88 -16.61 -34.57
C LEU A 170 -19.56 -15.47 -33.61
N LEU A 171 -18.36 -14.88 -33.70
CA LEU A 171 -18.00 -13.74 -32.85
C LEU A 171 -18.96 -12.57 -33.04
N GLN A 172 -19.27 -12.24 -34.30
CA GLN A 172 -20.19 -11.15 -34.62
C GLN A 172 -21.59 -11.42 -34.10
N GLN A 173 -22.09 -12.66 -34.21
CA GLN A 173 -23.38 -13.06 -33.65
C GLN A 173 -23.42 -12.90 -32.12
N LEU A 174 -22.37 -13.37 -31.42
CA LEU A 174 -22.29 -13.26 -29.96
C LEU A 174 -22.18 -11.80 -29.49
N GLN A 175 -21.49 -10.94 -30.25
CA GLN A 175 -21.42 -9.50 -29.97
C GLN A 175 -22.75 -8.78 -30.17
N GLN A 176 -23.56 -9.19 -31.16
CA GLN A 176 -24.88 -8.62 -31.43
C GLN A 176 -25.95 -9.12 -30.45
N HIS A 177 -25.72 -10.26 -29.79
CA HIS A 177 -26.68 -10.83 -28.85
C HIS A 177 -26.72 -10.00 -27.54
N PRO A 178 -27.88 -9.44 -27.12
CA PRO A 178 -27.96 -8.48 -26.02
C PRO A 178 -27.40 -8.99 -24.69
N HIS A 179 -27.59 -10.29 -24.42
CA HIS A 179 -27.22 -10.91 -23.14
C HIS A 179 -25.77 -11.41 -23.10
N VAL A 180 -25.18 -11.72 -24.25
CA VAL A 180 -23.80 -12.24 -24.34
C VAL A 180 -22.84 -11.08 -24.62
N GLY A 181 -23.19 -10.21 -25.57
CA GLY A 181 -22.41 -9.04 -25.96
C GLY A 181 -22.15 -8.08 -24.80
N SER A 182 -23.03 -7.97 -23.80
CA SER A 182 -22.82 -7.13 -22.61
C SER A 182 -21.64 -7.57 -21.74
N PHE A 183 -21.21 -8.83 -21.86
CA PHE A 183 -20.05 -9.37 -21.14
C PHE A 183 -18.77 -9.36 -21.99
N LEU A 184 -18.87 -9.05 -23.29
CA LEU A 184 -17.74 -8.95 -24.19
C LEU A 184 -17.18 -7.51 -24.18
N GLY A 185 -15.86 -7.43 -24.14
CA GLY A 185 -15.10 -6.17 -24.21
C GLY A 185 -14.59 -5.88 -25.61
N GLU A 186 -13.42 -5.24 -25.66
CA GLU A 186 -12.76 -4.88 -26.90
C GLU A 186 -12.32 -6.11 -27.70
N ARG A 187 -12.46 -6.04 -29.02
CA ARG A 187 -12.04 -7.09 -29.94
C ARG A 187 -10.51 -7.01 -30.15
N LEU A 188 -9.79 -8.08 -29.81
CA LEU A 188 -8.33 -8.15 -29.94
C LEU A 188 -7.89 -8.64 -31.32
N GLY A 189 -8.79 -9.28 -32.06
CA GLY A 189 -8.51 -9.82 -33.38
C GLY A 189 -9.75 -10.42 -34.06
N PRO A 190 -9.58 -11.07 -35.22
CA PRO A 190 -10.71 -11.57 -35.99
C PRO A 190 -11.51 -12.66 -35.24
N LEU A 191 -10.86 -13.41 -34.35
CA LEU A 191 -11.46 -14.55 -33.63
C LEU A 191 -11.38 -14.42 -32.10
N THR A 192 -10.90 -13.28 -31.60
CA THR A 192 -10.58 -13.10 -30.18
C THR A 192 -11.15 -11.80 -29.63
N VAL A 193 -11.73 -11.88 -28.43
CA VAL A 193 -12.33 -10.74 -27.75
C VAL A 193 -11.94 -10.76 -26.27
N MET A 194 -11.73 -9.57 -25.71
CA MET A 194 -11.52 -9.42 -24.27
C MET A 194 -12.80 -9.73 -23.51
N VAL A 195 -12.66 -10.38 -22.37
CA VAL A 195 -13.72 -10.60 -21.40
C VAL A 195 -13.20 -10.11 -20.04
N PRO A 196 -13.91 -9.18 -19.37
CA PRO A 196 -13.55 -8.79 -18.02
C PRO A 196 -13.53 -10.00 -17.09
N GLU A 197 -12.48 -10.14 -16.29
CA GLU A 197 -12.29 -11.29 -15.38
C GLU A 197 -13.49 -11.50 -14.45
N ARG A 198 -14.03 -10.42 -13.87
CA ARG A 198 -15.25 -10.48 -13.04
C ARG A 198 -16.52 -10.98 -13.74
N SER A 199 -16.51 -11.11 -15.07
CA SER A 199 -17.69 -11.39 -15.89
C SER A 199 -17.65 -12.74 -16.59
N TRP A 200 -16.51 -13.45 -16.57
CA TRP A 200 -16.35 -14.67 -17.37
C TRP A 200 -17.29 -15.80 -16.93
N GLU A 201 -17.59 -15.91 -15.62
CA GLU A 201 -18.55 -16.92 -15.12
C GLU A 201 -19.98 -16.65 -15.57
N LYS A 202 -20.37 -15.36 -15.62
CA LYS A 202 -21.70 -14.94 -16.12
C LYS A 202 -21.79 -15.14 -17.63
N LEU A 203 -20.68 -14.91 -18.34
CA LEU A 203 -20.57 -15.23 -19.75
C LEU A 203 -20.72 -16.73 -20.01
N ARG A 204 -20.13 -17.59 -19.18
CA ARG A 204 -20.30 -19.06 -19.28
C ARG A 204 -21.77 -19.47 -19.20
N ALA A 205 -22.53 -18.91 -18.25
CA ALA A 205 -23.96 -19.16 -18.15
C ALA A 205 -24.72 -18.65 -19.38
N ALA A 206 -24.44 -17.42 -19.83
CA ALA A 206 -25.10 -16.85 -21.00
C ALA A 206 -24.78 -17.60 -22.32
N LEU A 207 -23.58 -18.16 -22.44
CA LEU A 207 -23.21 -19.02 -23.58
C LEU A 207 -23.94 -20.36 -23.53
N LEU A 208 -24.11 -20.94 -22.34
CA LEU A 208 -24.88 -22.17 -22.16
C LEU A 208 -26.35 -21.97 -22.56
N ASP A 209 -26.96 -20.85 -22.16
CA ASP A 209 -28.33 -20.48 -22.57
C ASP A 209 -28.44 -20.28 -24.09
N TYR A 210 -27.35 -19.85 -24.74
CA TYR A 210 -27.24 -19.73 -26.19
C TYR A 210 -26.93 -21.07 -26.90
N GLY A 211 -26.75 -22.16 -26.14
CA GLY A 211 -26.47 -23.50 -26.67
C GLY A 211 -24.98 -23.77 -26.97
N LEU A 212 -24.07 -22.96 -26.44
CA LEU A 212 -22.62 -23.14 -26.60
C LEU A 212 -21.98 -23.56 -25.27
N LEU A 213 -21.21 -24.64 -25.33
CA LEU A 213 -20.37 -25.05 -24.20
C LEU A 213 -19.03 -24.32 -24.28
N LEU A 214 -18.65 -23.69 -23.17
CA LEU A 214 -17.37 -23.01 -23.05
C LEU A 214 -16.29 -24.01 -22.61
N ASP A 215 -15.25 -24.15 -23.43
CA ASP A 215 -14.03 -24.84 -23.04
C ASP A 215 -13.15 -23.87 -22.24
N CYS A 216 -12.93 -24.17 -20.96
CA CYS A 216 -12.28 -23.27 -20.00
C CYS A 216 -10.93 -23.83 -19.53
N GLU A 217 -9.84 -23.20 -19.97
CA GLU A 217 -8.47 -23.49 -19.49
C GLU A 217 -8.03 -22.54 -18.35
N LEU A 218 -8.97 -21.89 -17.66
CA LEU A 218 -8.67 -21.01 -16.53
C LEU A 218 -8.22 -21.88 -15.35
N VAL A 219 -6.90 -22.09 -15.24
CA VAL A 219 -6.28 -22.81 -14.12
C VAL A 219 -6.70 -22.15 -12.81
N GLU A 220 -7.36 -22.90 -11.94
CA GLU A 220 -7.63 -22.53 -10.54
C GLU A 220 -6.28 -22.34 -9.83
N THR A 221 -5.77 -21.12 -9.85
CA THR A 221 -4.61 -20.74 -9.04
C THR A 221 -5.10 -20.34 -7.66
N ASP A 222 -5.65 -21.32 -6.92
CA ASP A 222 -5.92 -21.17 -5.49
C ASP A 222 -5.63 -22.49 -4.72
N ALA A 223 -4.73 -23.31 -5.26
CA ALA A 223 -4.03 -24.31 -4.45
C ALA A 223 -2.83 -23.61 -3.78
N ALA A 224 -3.09 -23.02 -2.61
CA ALA A 224 -2.03 -22.82 -1.63
C ALA A 224 -1.33 -24.17 -1.40
N PRO A 225 0.01 -24.23 -1.31
CA PRO A 225 0.66 -25.42 -0.81
C PRO A 225 0.32 -25.54 0.69
N ASP A 226 -0.58 -26.46 1.03
CA ASP A 226 -0.54 -27.13 2.33
C ASP A 226 0.73 -28.00 2.33
N ASP A 227 1.76 -27.50 3.00
CA ASP A 227 2.65 -28.22 3.96
C ASP A 227 3.78 -27.31 4.46
#